data_AF-A0A969GFP8-F1
#
_entry.id   AF-A0A969GFP8-F1
#
_cell.length_a   1.000
_cell.length_b   1.000
_cell.length_c   1.000
_cell.angle_alpha   90.00
_cell.angle_beta   90.00
_cell.angle_gamma   90.00
#
_symmetry.space_group_name_H-M   'P 1'
#
loop_
_entity.id
_entity.type
_entity.pdbx_description
1 polymer ?
#
loop_
_entity_poly.entity_id
_entity_poly.type
_entity_poly.pdbx_seq_one_letter_code
_entity_poly.pdbx_strand_id
1 'polypeptide(L)'
;MMTLGADLAPRESMGEFLGIWRLIGDAGSTAAPIIVGTVADLVGLSAAAFVMAGAGLAAAAVLGIFVPETLQSQPPNTEAVVG
;
A
#
# COMPACT_ATOMS: atom_id res chain seq x y z
N MET A 1 -0.96 -5.83 -2.81
CA MET A 1 0.44 -5.39 -2.98
C MET A 1 1.39 -6.39 -2.36
N MET A 2 1.66 -7.55 -2.97
CA MET A 2 2.66 -8.48 -2.42
C MET A 2 4.08 -8.15 -2.89
N THR A 3 4.22 -7.54 -4.06
CA THR A 3 5.51 -7.15 -4.64
C THR A 3 6.21 -6.08 -3.80
N LEU A 4 5.51 -4.99 -3.47
CA LEU A 4 6.03 -3.94 -2.59
C LEU A 4 6.33 -4.48 -1.18
N GLY A 5 5.46 -5.36 -0.65
CA GLY A 5 5.70 -6.00 0.64
C GLY A 5 6.95 -6.89 0.63
N ALA A 6 7.20 -7.62 -0.45
CA ALA A 6 8.38 -8.47 -0.60
C ALA A 6 9.67 -7.65 -0.75
N ASP A 7 9.61 -6.50 -1.41
CA ASP A 7 10.75 -5.59 -1.59
C ASP A 7 11.20 -4.96 -0.26
N LEU A 8 10.25 -4.70 0.64
CA LEU A 8 10.51 -4.13 1.97
C LEU A 8 10.72 -5.20 3.07
N ALA A 9 10.45 -6.48 2.79
CA ALA A 9 10.48 -7.52 3.79
C ALA A 9 11.92 -7.83 4.26
N PRO A 10 12.14 -8.07 5.57
CA PRO A 10 13.42 -8.57 6.06
C PRO A 10 13.73 -9.94 5.45
N ARG A 11 14.98 -10.16 5.01
CA ARG A 11 15.41 -11.39 4.32
C ARG A 11 15.20 -12.66 5.16
N GLU A 12 15.34 -12.53 6.47
CA GLU A 12 15.29 -13.63 7.44
C GLU A 12 13.86 -14.07 7.78
N SER A 13 12.87 -13.17 7.65
CA SER A 13 11.49 -13.37 8.12
C SER A 13 10.43 -12.98 7.07
N MET A 14 10.80 -13.02 5.78
CA MET A 14 9.94 -12.60 4.67
C MET A 14 8.57 -13.29 4.68
N GLY A 15 8.50 -14.59 5.00
CA GLY A 15 7.24 -15.32 5.07
C GLY A 15 6.29 -14.79 6.16
N GLU A 16 6.82 -14.48 7.34
CA GLU A 16 6.05 -13.91 8.45
C GLU A 16 5.58 -12.48 8.12
N PHE A 17 6.48 -11.65 7.58
CA PHE A 17 6.15 -10.30 7.15
C PHE A 17 5.02 -10.29 6.11
N LEU A 18 5.13 -11.14 5.07
CA LEU A 18 4.10 -11.26 4.05
C LEU A 18 2.79 -11.86 4.58
N GLY A 19 2.86 -12.76 5.57
CA GLY A 19 1.70 -13.28 6.27
C GLY A 19 0.92 -12.20 7.01
N ILE A 20 1.60 -11.35 7.79
CA ILE A 20 0.98 -10.21 8.47
C ILE A 20 0.45 -9.20 7.47
N TRP A 21 1.23 -8.89 6.43
CA TRP A 21 0.81 -7.98 5.37
C TRP A 21 -0.46 -8.45 4.66
N ARG A 22 -0.56 -9.75 4.38
CA ARG A 22 -1.79 -10.39 3.85
C ARG A 22 -2.94 -10.23 4.82
N LEU A 23 -2.73 -10.56 6.10
CA LEU A 23 -3.77 -10.51 7.12
C LEU A 23 -4.37 -9.11 7.27
N ILE A 24 -3.54 -8.07 7.23
CA ILE A 24 -4.00 -6.67 7.28
C ILE A 24 -4.92 -6.38 6.07
N GLY A 25 -4.51 -6.78 4.87
CA GLY A 25 -5.33 -6.60 3.66
C GLY A 25 -6.64 -7.38 3.72
N ASP A 26 -6.60 -8.63 4.18
CA ASP A 26 -7.77 -9.49 4.29
C ASP A 26 -8.76 -8.97 5.34
N ALA A 27 -8.25 -8.49 6.48
CA ALA A 27 -9.05 -7.84 7.52
C ALA A 27 -9.72 -6.56 6.99
N GLY A 28 -8.99 -5.71 6.27
CA GLY A 28 -9.54 -4.52 5.63
C GLY A 28 -10.63 -4.87 4.61
N SER A 29 -10.39 -5.86 3.75
CA SER A 29 -11.36 -6.30 2.74
C SER A 29 -12.64 -6.89 3.35
N THR A 30 -12.52 -7.53 4.51
CA THR A 30 -13.65 -8.12 5.24
C THR A 30 -14.44 -7.06 6.00
N ALA A 31 -13.77 -6.09 6.61
CA ALA A 31 -14.41 -5.01 7.37
C ALA A 31 -15.04 -3.93 6.48
N ALA A 32 -14.46 -3.65 5.31
CA ALA A 32 -14.87 -2.52 4.46
C ALA A 32 -16.35 -2.55 4.05
N PRO A 33 -16.94 -3.67 3.57
CA PRO A 33 -18.36 -3.69 3.19
C PRO A 33 -19.30 -3.33 4.35
N ILE A 34 -18.99 -3.78 5.57
CA ILE A 34 -19.79 -3.52 6.76
C ILE A 34 -19.74 -2.03 7.11
N ILE A 35 -18.54 -1.44 7.13
CA ILE A 35 -18.33 -0.03 7.45
C ILE A 35 -19.00 0.86 6.40
N VAL A 36 -18.74 0.61 5.11
CA VAL A 36 -19.25 1.43 4.01
C VAL A 36 -20.76 1.31 3.88
N GLY A 37 -21.32 0.09 4.04
CA GLY A 37 -22.76 -0.12 4.06
C GLY A 37 -23.44 0.65 5.18
N THR A 38 -22.89 0.58 6.40
CA THR A 38 -23.43 1.33 7.54
C THR A 38 -23.36 2.85 7.31
N VAL A 39 -22.27 3.35 6.74
CA VAL A 39 -22.16 4.78 6.38
C VAL A 39 -23.21 5.16 5.32
N ALA A 40 -23.37 4.34 4.28
CA ALA A 40 -24.37 4.58 3.25
C ALA A 40 -25.80 4.58 3.81
N ASP A 41 -26.12 3.70 4.75
CA ASP A 41 -27.44 3.64 5.40
C ASP A 41 -27.72 4.88 6.26
N LEU A 42 -26.70 5.42 6.94
CA LEU A 42 -26.87 6.55 7.85
C LEU A 42 -26.85 7.92 7.15
N VAL A 43 -25.97 8.11 6.18
CA VAL A 43 -25.71 9.43 5.57
C VAL A 43 -25.86 9.44 4.04
N GLY A 44 -26.23 8.31 3.43
CA GLY A 44 -26.47 8.19 2.00
C GLY A 44 -25.23 7.87 1.17
N LEU A 45 -25.48 7.41 -0.07
CA LEU A 45 -24.44 6.92 -0.98
C LEU A 45 -23.42 7.99 -1.38
N SER A 46 -23.87 9.24 -1.54
CA SER A 46 -23.01 10.36 -1.91
C SER A 46 -21.95 10.65 -0.84
N ALA A 47 -22.35 10.65 0.44
CA ALA A 47 -21.43 10.84 1.55
C ALA A 47 -20.46 9.65 1.69
N ALA A 48 -20.95 8.42 1.51
CA ALA A 48 -20.11 7.23 1.49
C ALA A 48 -19.02 7.29 0.41
N ALA A 49 -19.32 7.83 -0.77
CA ALA A 49 -18.33 8.04 -1.83
C ALA A 49 -17.19 8.98 -1.40
N PHE A 50 -17.51 10.08 -0.71
CA PHE A 50 -16.49 11.00 -0.18
C PHE A 50 -15.66 10.36 0.94
N VAL A 51 -16.27 9.53 1.80
CA VAL A 51 -15.54 8.75 2.81
C VAL A 51 -14.53 7.82 2.15
N MET A 52 -14.95 7.11 1.10
CA MET A 52 -14.05 6.22 0.34
C MET A 52 -12.93 6.99 -0.36
N ALA A 53 -13.24 8.15 -0.94
CA ALA A 53 -12.22 9.02 -1.53
C ALA A 53 -11.20 9.48 -0.49
N GLY A 54 -11.66 9.90 0.70
CA GLY A 54 -10.80 10.27 1.82
C GLY A 54 -9.92 9.11 2.30
N ALA A 55 -10.48 7.91 2.42
CA ALA A 55 -9.73 6.71 2.81
C ALA A 55 -8.63 6.37 1.78
N GLY A 56 -8.94 6.47 0.48
CA GLY A 56 -7.96 6.25 -0.59
C GLY A 56 -6.82 7.28 -0.56
N LEU A 57 -7.14 8.57 -0.37
CA LEU A 57 -6.14 9.62 -0.23
C LEU A 57 -5.29 9.43 1.03
N ALA A 58 -5.89 9.04 2.16
CA ALA A 58 -5.17 8.74 3.38
C ALA A 58 -4.20 7.55 3.17
N ALA A 59 -4.64 6.49 2.51
CA ALA A 59 -3.78 5.35 2.18
C ALA A 59 -2.62 5.76 1.25
N ALA A 60 -2.90 6.59 0.24
CA ALA A 60 -1.87 7.13 -0.64
C ALA A 60 -0.85 8.00 0.12
N ALA A 61 -1.31 8.85 1.04
CA ALA A 61 -0.44 9.66 1.89
C ALA A 61 0.41 8.80 2.82
N VAL A 62 -0.15 7.75 3.43
CA VAL A 62 0.59 6.80 4.26
C VAL A 62 1.71 6.15 3.44
N LEU A 63 1.41 5.66 2.25
CA LEU A 63 2.44 5.06 1.39
C LEU A 63 3.48 6.11 0.97
N GLY A 64 3.05 7.29 0.52
CA GLY A 64 3.97 8.34 0.03
C GLY A 64 4.87 8.96 1.10
N ILE A 65 4.48 8.91 2.38
CA ILE A 65 5.27 9.48 3.48
C ILE A 65 6.13 8.42 4.16
N PHE A 66 5.63 7.20 4.35
CA PHE A 66 6.29 6.19 5.17
C PHE A 66 7.05 5.12 4.38
N VAL A 67 6.76 4.92 3.08
CA VAL A 67 7.50 3.95 2.28
C VAL A 67 8.77 4.61 1.72
N PRO A 68 9.96 4.06 2.01
CA PRO A 68 11.21 4.58 1.47
C PRO A 68 11.32 4.32 -0.04
N GLU A 69 11.98 5.23 -0.75
CA GLU A 69 12.31 5.06 -2.16
C GLU A 69 13.29 3.89 -2.34
N THR A 70 12.95 2.93 -3.20
CA THR A 70 13.75 1.71 -3.40
C THR A 70 14.65 1.80 -4.63
N LEU A 71 14.49 2.81 -5.49
CA LEU A 71 15.36 3.03 -6.64
C LEU A 71 16.78 3.45 -6.21
N GLN A 72 17.74 2.54 -6.36
CA GLN A 72 19.17 2.88 -6.26
C GLN A 72 19.67 3.40 -7.61
N SER A 73 20.06 4.67 -7.66
CA SER A 73 20.63 5.26 -8.88
C SER A 73 22.05 4.75 -9.11
N GLN A 74 22.24 3.91 -10.13
CA GLN A 74 23.56 3.43 -10.54
C GLN A 74 24.25 4.50 -11.41
N PRO A 75 25.46 4.97 -11.07
CA PRO A 75 26.13 6.02 -11.84
C PRO A 75 26.44 5.56 -13.27
N PRO A 76 26.43 6.47 -14.27
CA PRO A 76 26.68 6.13 -15.67
C PRO A 76 28.04 5.43 -15.83
N ASN A 77 27.98 4.22 -16.34
CA ASN A 77 29.09 3.38 -16.77
C ASN A 77 29.93 4.11 -17.83
N THR A 78 31.01 4.75 -17.36
CA THR A 78 31.99 5.48 -18.18
C THR A 78 32.82 4.54 -19.07
N GLU A 79 32.68 3.22 -18.91
CA GLU A 79 33.45 2.19 -19.61
C GLU A 79 33.09 2.01 -21.10
N ALA A 80 32.01 2.62 -21.58
CA ALA A 80 31.60 2.54 -22.99
C ALA A 80 32.31 3.54 -23.92
N VAL A 81 33.18 4.42 -23.41
CA VAL A 81 33.79 5.53 -24.18
C VAL A 81 35.28 5.29 -24.53
N VAL A 82 35.87 4.17 -24.14
CA VAL A 82 37.32 3.89 -24.33
C VAL A 82 37.60 2.59 -25.11
N GLY A 83 36.62 2.06 -25.84
CA GLY A 83 36.77 0.86 -26.68
C GLY A 83 36.92 1.17 -28.16
#